data_AF-A0A060CQX0-F1
#
_entry.id   AF-A0A060CQX0-F1
#
_cell.length_a   1.000
_cell.length_b   1.000
_cell.length_c   1.000
_cell.angle_alpha   90.00
_cell.angle_beta   90.00
_cell.angle_gamma   90.00
#
_symmetry.space_group_name_H-M   'P 1'
#
loop_
_entity.id
_entity.type
_entity.pdbx_description
1 polymer ?
#
loop_
_entity_poly.entity_id
_entity_poly.type
_entity_poly.pdbx_seq_one_letter_code
_entity_poly.pdbx_strand_id
1 'polypeptide(L)'
;MYDYVVDELPRLIEAHFNVTDARGISGHSMGGHGALTIALGNPGRYRSVSAFSPIVAPSQVPWGQKALSAYLGDDRRHWKAHDAVELVAEARERLPLLIDQGEADE
;
A
#
# COMPACT_ATOMS: atom_id res chain seq x y z
N MET A 1 -11.16 -0.46 5.37
CA MET A 1 -9.82 -1.02 5.68
C MET A 1 -8.75 0.05 5.69
N TYR A 2 -8.70 0.94 4.68
CA TYR A 2 -7.72 2.02 4.62
C TYR A 2 -7.68 2.87 5.90
N ASP A 3 -8.81 3.45 6.32
CA ASP A 3 -8.88 4.29 7.52
C ASP A 3 -8.47 3.55 8.79
N TYR A 4 -8.73 2.24 8.86
CA TYR A 4 -8.31 1.41 9.97
C TYR A 4 -6.78 1.35 10.08
N VAL A 5 -6.10 1.05 8.97
CA VAL A 5 -4.64 0.90 8.94
C VAL A 5 -3.92 2.24 8.99
N VAL A 6 -4.48 3.27 8.34
CA VAL A 6 -3.86 4.58 8.23
C VAL A 6 -4.10 5.40 9.48
N ASP A 7 -5.32 5.43 10.03
CA ASP A 7 -5.70 6.38 11.08
C ASP A 7 -6.14 5.74 12.39
N GLU A 8 -7.07 4.78 12.38
CA GLU A 8 -7.65 4.23 13.63
C GLU A 8 -6.61 3.46 14.45
N LEU A 9 -5.94 2.49 13.83
CA LEU A 9 -4.95 1.65 14.51
C LEU A 9 -3.72 2.46 14.95
N PRO A 10 -3.09 3.33 14.12
CA PRO A 10 -1.96 4.12 14.58
C PRO A 10 -2.30 5.04 15.75
N ARG A 11 -3.49 5.68 15.74
CA ARG A 11 -3.95 6.50 16.87
C ARG A 11 -4.11 5.69 18.15
N LEU A 12 -4.68 4.48 18.05
CA LEU A 12 -4.81 3.59 19.20
C LEU A 12 -3.44 3.17 19.74
N ILE A 13 -2.49 2.83 18.86
CA ILE A 13 -1.14 2.45 19.26
C ILE A 13 -0.42 3.61 19.95
N GLU A 14 -0.47 4.81 19.39
CA GLU A 14 0.16 6.01 19.94
C GLU A 14 -0.46 6.45 21.29
N ALA A 15 -1.74 6.17 21.52
CA ALA A 15 -2.40 6.47 22.78
C ALA A 15 -2.05 5.49 23.93
N HIS A 16 -1.62 4.26 23.60
CA HIS A 16 -1.50 3.18 24.57
C HIS A 16 -0.09 2.59 24.73
N PHE A 17 0.83 2.91 23.82
CA PHE A 17 2.21 2.39 23.84
C PHE A 17 3.24 3.52 23.72
N ASN A 18 4.45 3.28 24.25
CA ASN A 18 5.56 4.23 24.17
C ASN A 18 6.21 4.22 22.78
N VAL A 19 5.50 4.74 21.79
CA VAL A 19 5.96 4.90 20.41
C VAL A 19 6.08 6.39 20.04
N THR A 20 6.71 6.68 18.91
CA THR A 20 6.77 8.04 18.34
C THR A 20 5.93 8.13 17.07
N ASP A 21 5.89 9.31 16.45
CA ASP A 21 5.30 9.53 15.13
C ASP A 21 6.16 8.99 13.97
N ALA A 22 7.32 8.38 14.27
CA ALA A 22 8.20 7.76 13.29
C ALA A 22 7.65 6.41 12.83
N ARG A 23 7.06 6.35 11.62
CA ARG A 23 6.41 5.15 11.09
C ARG A 23 7.17 4.58 9.90
N GLY A 24 7.32 3.26 9.85
CA GLY A 24 7.64 2.48 8.65
C GLY A 24 6.50 1.50 8.38
N ILE A 25 6.29 1.12 7.13
CA ILE A 25 5.25 0.16 6.77
C ILE A 25 5.79 -0.94 5.86
N SER A 26 5.39 -2.18 6.13
CA SER A 26 5.78 -3.32 5.32
C SER A 26 4.65 -4.32 5.16
N GLY A 27 4.71 -5.16 4.13
CA GLY A 27 3.74 -6.24 3.98
C GLY A 27 4.14 -7.29 2.96
N HIS A 28 3.36 -8.36 2.90
CA HIS A 28 3.55 -9.48 1.98
C HIS A 28 2.35 -9.60 1.02
N SER A 29 2.59 -9.80 -0.28
CA SER A 29 1.52 -10.01 -1.28
C SER A 29 0.45 -8.92 -1.27
N MET A 30 -0.81 -9.22 -0.95
CA MET A 30 -1.86 -8.23 -0.75
C MET A 30 -1.51 -7.21 0.34
N GLY A 31 -0.82 -7.62 1.41
CA GLY A 31 -0.28 -6.71 2.42
C GLY A 31 0.85 -5.83 1.88
N GLY A 32 1.67 -6.34 0.97
CA GLY A 32 2.71 -5.57 0.28
C GLY A 32 2.11 -4.51 -0.65
N HIS A 33 1.03 -4.87 -1.36
CA HIS A 33 0.19 -3.93 -2.08
C HIS A 33 -0.34 -2.80 -1.18
N GLY A 34 -0.92 -3.16 -0.02
CA GLY A 34 -1.39 -2.21 0.97
C GLY A 34 -0.28 -1.29 1.48
N ALA A 35 0.88 -1.84 1.83
CA ALA A 35 2.03 -1.06 2.30
C ALA A 35 2.48 -0.02 1.26
N LEU A 36 2.62 -0.42 -0.01
CA LEU A 36 3.04 0.46 -1.09
C LEU A 36 2.02 1.56 -1.38
N THR A 37 0.74 1.20 -1.55
CA THR A 37 -0.33 2.17 -1.84
C THR A 37 -0.55 3.15 -0.69
N ILE A 38 -0.50 2.68 0.56
CA ILE A 38 -0.62 3.55 1.74
C ILE A 38 0.57 4.50 1.85
N ALA A 39 1.81 4.01 1.68
CA ALA A 39 2.98 4.87 1.75
C ALA A 39 2.97 5.96 0.66
N LEU A 40 2.64 5.58 -0.59
CA LEU A 40 2.55 6.51 -1.72
C LEU A 40 1.35 7.48 -1.61
N GLY A 41 0.23 7.02 -1.07
CA GLY A 41 -0.98 7.82 -0.88
C GLY A 41 -0.95 8.77 0.33
N ASN A 42 0.05 8.64 1.22
CA ASN A 42 0.25 9.53 2.37
C ASN A 42 1.68 10.10 2.42
N PRO A 43 2.06 10.99 1.48
CA PRO A 43 3.38 11.62 1.49
C PRO A 43 3.73 12.26 2.84
N GLY A 44 4.94 12.03 3.33
CA GLY A 44 5.45 12.51 4.61
C GLY A 44 4.99 11.74 5.85
N ARG A 45 4.05 10.78 5.73
CA ARG A 45 3.54 10.02 6.87
C ARG A 45 4.43 8.85 7.29
N TYR A 46 5.17 8.27 6.35
CA TYR A 46 6.03 7.11 6.56
C TYR A 46 7.47 7.46 6.19
N ARG A 47 8.44 6.97 6.95
CA ARG A 47 9.88 7.20 6.71
C ARG A 47 10.48 6.18 5.74
N SER A 48 9.85 5.02 5.58
CA SER A 48 10.26 3.96 4.67
C SER A 48 9.11 3.00 4.39
N VAL A 49 9.20 2.29 3.28
CA VAL A 49 8.29 1.20 2.91
C VAL A 49 9.07 0.00 2.39
N SER A 50 8.64 -1.20 2.74
CA SER A 50 9.15 -2.42 2.09
C SER A 50 8.04 -3.42 1.79
N ALA A 51 8.29 -4.35 0.88
CA ALA A 51 7.36 -5.42 0.60
C ALA A 51 8.04 -6.72 0.16
N PHE A 52 7.41 -7.84 0.52
CA PHE A 52 7.75 -9.18 0.03
C PHE A 52 6.67 -9.65 -0.94
N SER A 53 7.06 -10.03 -2.16
CA SER A 53 6.18 -10.46 -3.24
C SER A 53 4.90 -9.60 -3.45
N PRO A 54 4.97 -8.26 -3.51
CA PRO A 54 3.79 -7.40 -3.54
C PRO A 54 2.95 -7.54 -4.82
N ILE A 55 1.63 -7.39 -4.70
CA ILE A 55 0.77 -7.12 -5.86
C ILE A 55 0.93 -5.65 -6.27
N VAL A 56 1.84 -5.37 -7.21
CA VAL A 56 2.20 -3.98 -7.57
C VAL A 56 1.21 -3.30 -8.52
N ALA A 57 0.57 -4.06 -9.42
CA ALA A 57 -0.33 -3.53 -10.45
C ALA A 57 -1.68 -4.27 -10.45
N PRO A 58 -2.48 -4.21 -9.36
CA PRO A 58 -3.73 -4.94 -9.25
C PRO A 58 -4.74 -4.60 -10.36
N SER A 59 -4.69 -3.39 -10.93
CA SER A 59 -5.57 -3.00 -12.04
C SER A 59 -5.30 -3.76 -13.34
N GLN A 60 -4.16 -4.46 -13.43
CA GLN A 60 -3.67 -5.12 -14.65
C GLN A 60 -3.72 -6.65 -14.58
N VAL A 61 -4.12 -7.24 -13.43
CA VAL A 61 -4.15 -8.69 -13.24
C VAL A 61 -5.55 -9.22 -12.89
N PRO A 62 -5.95 -10.43 -13.30
CA PRO A 62 -7.33 -10.91 -13.18
C PRO A 62 -7.90 -10.89 -11.75
N TRP A 63 -7.12 -11.32 -10.76
CA TRP A 63 -7.56 -11.27 -9.36
C TRP A 63 -7.79 -9.83 -8.92
N GLY A 64 -6.82 -8.94 -9.18
CA GLY A 64 -6.92 -7.53 -8.78
C GLY A 64 -8.12 -6.85 -9.44
N GLN A 65 -8.39 -7.08 -10.72
CA GLN A 65 -9.57 -6.57 -11.41
C GLN A 65 -10.88 -7.07 -10.78
N LYS A 66 -10.95 -8.37 -10.44
CA LYS A 66 -12.11 -8.94 -9.74
C LYS A 66 -12.35 -8.25 -8.40
N ALA A 67 -11.30 -8.04 -7.60
CA ALA A 67 -11.41 -7.39 -6.29
C ALA A 67 -11.77 -5.91 -6.40
N LEU A 68 -11.10 -5.18 -7.31
CA LEU A 68 -11.33 -3.75 -7.53
C LEU A 68 -12.74 -3.48 -8.07
N SER A 69 -13.24 -4.26 -9.04
CA SER A 69 -14.64 -4.18 -9.49
C SER A 69 -15.62 -4.41 -8.33
N ALA A 70 -15.36 -5.41 -7.47
CA ALA A 70 -16.27 -5.74 -6.37
C ALA A 70 -16.37 -4.62 -5.31
N TYR A 71 -15.28 -3.90 -5.04
CA TYR A 71 -15.24 -2.87 -4.00
C TYR A 71 -15.42 -1.43 -4.52
N LEU A 72 -14.96 -1.14 -5.74
CA LEU A 72 -14.89 0.21 -6.30
C LEU A 72 -15.76 0.41 -7.54
N GLY A 73 -16.43 -0.66 -8.00
CA GLY A 73 -17.20 -0.69 -9.24
C GLY A 73 -16.32 -0.77 -10.49
N ASP A 74 -16.97 -0.80 -11.66
CA ASP A 74 -16.31 -1.07 -12.95
C ASP A 74 -15.60 0.15 -13.57
N ASP A 75 -15.74 1.34 -12.96
CA ASP A 75 -15.02 2.52 -13.40
C ASP A 75 -13.54 2.45 -12.98
N ARG A 76 -12.69 2.04 -13.92
CA ARG A 76 -11.25 1.87 -13.73
C ARG A 76 -10.52 3.14 -13.32
N ARG A 77 -11.13 4.33 -13.46
CA ARG A 77 -10.54 5.58 -12.95
C ARG A 77 -10.40 5.55 -11.42
N HIS A 78 -11.34 4.92 -10.72
CA HIS A 78 -11.27 4.77 -9.27
C HIS A 78 -10.18 3.81 -8.80
N TRP A 79 -9.74 2.88 -9.67
CA TRP A 79 -8.75 1.88 -9.32
C TRP A 79 -7.33 2.46 -9.21
N LYS A 80 -7.05 3.55 -9.91
CA LYS A 80 -5.72 4.20 -9.94
C LYS A 80 -5.24 4.59 -8.54
N ALA A 81 -6.15 5.03 -7.67
CA ALA A 81 -5.84 5.36 -6.28
C ALA A 81 -5.46 4.15 -5.42
N HIS A 82 -5.66 2.93 -5.94
CA HIS A 82 -5.38 1.65 -5.30
C HIS A 82 -4.48 0.77 -6.17
N ASP A 83 -3.55 1.37 -6.90
CA ASP A 83 -2.57 0.67 -7.72
C ASP A 83 -1.19 1.32 -7.53
N ALA A 84 -0.20 0.54 -7.09
CA ALA A 84 1.10 1.09 -6.73
C ALA A 84 1.88 1.59 -7.95
N VAL A 85 1.70 0.96 -9.12
CA VAL A 85 2.32 1.41 -10.38
C VAL A 85 1.71 2.72 -10.86
N GLU A 86 0.40 2.88 -10.73
CA GLU A 86 -0.26 4.17 -11.05
C GLU A 86 0.20 5.27 -10.09
N LEU A 87 0.24 4.99 -8.78
CA LEU A 87 0.64 5.97 -7.77
C LEU A 87 2.11 6.38 -7.89
N VAL A 88 3.02 5.44 -8.15
CA VAL A 88 4.46 5.76 -8.26
C VAL A 88 4.77 6.63 -9.47
N ALA A 89 3.96 6.54 -10.54
CA ALA A 89 4.09 7.38 -11.72
C ALA A 89 3.78 8.86 -11.43
N GLU A 90 2.91 9.12 -10.46
CA GLU A 90 2.51 10.48 -10.04
C GLU A 90 3.24 10.97 -8.76
N ALA A 91 3.98 10.08 -8.09
CA ALA A 91 4.62 10.36 -6.82
C ALA A 91 5.71 11.44 -6.93
N ARG A 92 5.58 12.49 -6.11
CA ARG A 92 6.59 13.54 -5.97
C ARG A 92 7.65 13.21 -4.92
N GLU A 93 7.26 12.52 -3.86
CA GLU A 93 8.17 12.08 -2.80
C GLU A 93 8.89 10.79 -3.20
N ARG A 94 10.17 10.69 -2.81
CA ARG A 94 11.01 9.50 -3.01
C ARG A 94 11.34 8.89 -1.66
N LEU A 95 10.47 8.00 -1.19
CA LEU A 95 10.68 7.23 0.03
C LEU A 95 11.75 6.15 -0.20
N PRO A 96 12.57 5.81 0.82
CA PRO A 96 13.32 4.56 0.82
C PRO A 96 12.34 3.39 0.66
N LEU A 97 12.44 2.70 -0.49
CA LEU A 97 11.56 1.61 -0.90
C LEU A 97 12.39 0.36 -1.23
N LEU A 98 12.04 -0.76 -0.61
CA LEU A 98 12.67 -2.08 -0.85
C LEU A 98 11.60 -3.12 -1.22
N ILE A 99 11.85 -3.89 -2.28
CA ILE A 99 11.02 -5.04 -2.65
C ILE A 99 11.92 -6.27 -2.76
N ASP A 100 11.53 -7.35 -2.10
CA ASP A 100 12.10 -8.68 -2.28
C ASP A 100 11.06 -9.60 -2.92
N GLN A 101 11.47 -10.37 -3.92
CA GLN A 101 10.63 -11.32 -4.66
C GLN A 101 11.37 -12.64 -4.80
N GLY A 102 10.71 -13.75 -4.47
CA GLY A 102 11.23 -15.07 -4.76
C GLY A 102 11.12 -15.37 -6.26
N GLU A 103 12.19 -15.88 -6.88
CA GLU A 103 12.19 -16.28 -8.30
C GLU A 103 11.36 -17.55 -8.58
N ALA A 104 10.99 -18.28 -7.53
CA ALA A 104 10.19 -19.51 -7.59
C ALA A 104 8.76 -19.34 -7.02
N ASP A 105 8.26 -18.10 -6.97
CA ASP A 105 6.88 -17.76 -6.57
C ASP A 105 5.92 -18.01 -7.75
N GLU A 106 4.76 -18.62 -7.50
CA GLU A 106 3.79 -19.09 -8.51
C GLU A 106 2.69 -18.08 -8.86
#